data_AF-A0A9D5Z3B0-F1
#
_entry.id   AF-A0A9D5Z3B0-F1
#
_cell.length_a   1.000
_cell.length_b   1.000
_cell.length_c   1.000
_cell.angle_alpha   90.00
_cell.angle_beta   90.00
_cell.angle_gamma   90.00
#
_symmetry.space_group_name_H-M   'P 1'
#
loop_
_entity.id
_entity.type
_entity.pdbx_description
1 polymer ?
#
loop_
_entity_poly.entity_id
_entity_poly.type
_entity_poly.pdbx_seq_one_letter_code
_entity_poly.pdbx_strand_id
1 'polypeptide(L)'
;MANRGQFSSRLGFVLAAAGSAVGLGNIWGFPTQVASNGGGAFVLVYLILSFMLAYPILMVELVIGRYSQSNMIDSLQTISRGNISKLIGKTSGFWALAVVSLILSFYSIVAGWMLAYSIESVTDFFGCHAASSWLTTFSIPRNLFFSFVFLLLTINIVCRGVSDGIERWSSRLMPLLLVLIVLLILDAAVFIP
;
A
#
# COMPACT_ATOMS: atom_id res chain seq x y z
N MET A 1 -15.93 14.93 21.03
CA MET A 1 -15.00 14.81 19.90
C MET A 1 -14.14 13.58 20.16
N ALA A 2 -14.16 12.57 19.29
CA ALA A 2 -13.31 11.39 19.45
C ALA A 2 -11.84 11.86 19.48
N ASN A 3 -11.07 11.39 20.47
CA ASN A 3 -9.67 11.77 20.62
C ASN A 3 -8.90 11.29 19.37
N ARG A 4 -8.30 12.20 18.61
CA ARG A 4 -7.69 11.87 17.31
C ARG A 4 -6.42 11.06 17.55
N GLY A 5 -6.35 9.86 16.97
CA GLY A 5 -5.16 9.00 17.08
C GLY A 5 -3.94 9.72 16.49
N GLN A 6 -2.88 9.84 17.27
CA GLN A 6 -1.58 10.33 16.83
C GLN A 6 -0.58 9.16 16.81
N PHE A 7 0.47 9.31 16.03
CA PHE A 7 1.59 8.38 16.05
C PHE A 7 2.35 8.52 17.36
N SER A 8 2.65 7.38 17.99
CA SER A 8 3.43 7.30 19.22
C SER A 8 4.91 7.60 18.99
N SER A 9 5.41 7.38 17.77
CA SER A 9 6.84 7.54 17.45
C SER A 9 7.09 8.11 16.04
N ARG A 10 8.21 8.82 15.89
CA ARG A 10 8.67 9.32 14.58
C ARG A 10 8.98 8.19 13.60
N LEU A 11 9.62 7.13 14.10
CA LEU A 11 9.92 5.94 13.30
C LEU A 11 8.63 5.24 12.87
N GLY A 12 7.65 5.11 13.77
CA GLY A 12 6.34 4.56 13.45
C GLY A 12 5.62 5.34 12.37
N PHE A 13 5.68 6.67 12.40
CA PHE A 13 5.17 7.52 11.32
C PHE A 13 5.88 7.25 9.98
N VAL A 14 7.22 7.21 9.96
CA VAL A 14 8.00 6.97 8.73
C VAL A 14 7.72 5.59 8.15
N LEU A 15 7.66 4.56 9.01
CA LEU A 15 7.36 3.19 8.60
C LEU A 15 5.90 3.04 8.14
N ALA A 16 4.96 3.77 8.73
CA ALA A 16 3.59 3.80 8.21
C ALA A 16 3.51 4.51 6.85
N ALA A 17 4.20 5.65 6.69
CA ALA A 17 4.23 6.42 5.45
C ALA A 17 4.87 5.64 4.30
N ALA A 18 6.04 5.04 4.53
CA ALA A 18 6.65 4.18 3.52
C ALA A 18 5.79 2.93 3.24
N GLY A 19 4.93 2.50 4.18
CA GLY A 19 4.11 1.29 4.04
C GLY A 19 2.90 1.55 3.17
N SER A 20 2.43 2.80 3.18
CA SER A 20 1.49 3.30 2.20
C SER A 20 2.08 3.41 0.79
N ALA A 21 3.40 3.58 0.67
CA ALA A 21 4.08 3.76 -0.61
C ALA A 21 4.60 2.44 -1.22
N VAL A 22 5.05 1.50 -0.38
CA VAL A 22 5.56 0.19 -0.80
C VAL A 22 4.40 -0.81 -0.86
N GLY A 23 4.09 -1.29 -2.06
CA GLY A 23 3.02 -2.27 -2.27
C GLY A 23 3.21 -3.12 -3.51
N LEU A 24 2.11 -3.70 -4.00
CA LEU A 24 2.10 -4.60 -5.16
C LEU A 24 2.68 -3.95 -6.43
N GLY A 25 2.47 -2.64 -6.59
CA GLY A 25 3.03 -1.88 -7.71
C GLY A 25 4.56 -1.98 -7.79
N ASN A 26 5.25 -2.00 -6.65
CA ASN A 26 6.72 -2.05 -6.62
C ASN A 26 7.26 -3.46 -6.89
N ILE A 27 6.53 -4.51 -6.51
CA ILE A 27 6.99 -5.89 -6.64
C ILE A 27 6.62 -6.47 -8.02
N TRP A 28 5.46 -6.12 -8.56
CA TRP A 28 4.97 -6.68 -9.82
C TRP A 28 4.98 -5.68 -10.97
N GLY A 29 4.49 -4.45 -10.74
CA GLY A 29 4.38 -3.43 -11.78
C GLY A 29 5.71 -2.83 -12.19
N PHE A 30 6.61 -2.56 -11.23
CA PHE A 30 7.89 -1.91 -11.54
C PHE A 30 8.82 -2.80 -12.39
N PRO A 31 9.05 -4.08 -12.07
CA PRO A 31 9.94 -4.91 -12.89
C PRO A 31 9.43 -5.11 -14.33
N THR A 32 8.11 -5.23 -14.51
CA THR A 32 7.51 -5.38 -15.84
C THR A 32 7.69 -4.13 -16.69
N GLN A 33 7.57 -2.94 -16.10
CA GLN A 33 7.84 -1.67 -16.80
C GLN A 33 9.33 -1.47 -17.10
N VAL A 34 10.21 -1.83 -16.18
CA VAL A 34 11.66 -1.79 -16.41
C VAL A 34 12.04 -2.70 -17.58
N ALA A 35 11.53 -3.94 -17.60
CA ALA A 35 11.82 -4.90 -18.65
C ALA A 35 11.31 -4.44 -20.04
N SER A 36 10.12 -3.82 -20.11
CA SER A 36 9.52 -3.39 -21.38
C SER A 36 10.05 -2.05 -21.92
N ASN A 37 10.62 -1.18 -21.06
CA ASN A 37 11.02 0.18 -21.45
C ASN A 37 12.55 0.40 -21.49
N GLY A 38 13.34 -0.65 -21.72
CA GLY A 38 14.79 -0.50 -21.91
C GLY A 38 15.62 -0.54 -20.62
N GLY A 39 15.11 -1.19 -19.57
CA GLY A 39 15.90 -1.58 -18.41
C GLY A 39 16.48 -0.40 -17.64
N GLY A 40 17.82 -0.31 -17.59
CA GLY A 40 18.54 0.70 -16.81
C GLY A 40 18.27 2.14 -17.25
N ALA A 41 18.00 2.38 -18.54
CA ALA A 41 17.67 3.72 -19.04
C ALA A 41 16.32 4.21 -18.47
N PHE A 42 15.33 3.32 -18.40
CA PHE A 42 14.05 3.60 -17.75
C PHE A 42 14.23 3.90 -16.27
N VAL A 43 15.03 3.09 -15.55
CA VAL A 43 15.28 3.30 -14.11
C VAL A 43 15.91 4.68 -13.85
N LEU A 44 16.87 5.10 -14.68
CA LEU A 44 17.51 6.41 -14.51
C LEU A 44 16.50 7.55 -14.67
N VAL A 45 15.70 7.54 -15.73
CA VAL A 45 14.66 8.56 -15.96
C VAL A 45 13.60 8.52 -14.87
N TYR A 46 13.17 7.32 -14.46
CA TYR A 46 12.24 7.11 -13.36
C TYR A 46 12.75 7.78 -12.07
N LEU A 47 14.00 7.58 -11.68
CA LEU A 47 14.57 8.19 -10.48
C LEU A 47 14.61 9.72 -10.57
N ILE A 48 15.03 10.29 -11.71
CA ILE A 48 15.04 11.74 -11.92
C ILE A 48 13.63 12.32 -11.75
N LEU A 49 12.63 11.72 -12.40
CA LEU A 49 11.24 12.18 -12.32
C LEU A 49 10.66 11.97 -10.92
N SER A 50 11.00 10.89 -10.22
CA SER A 50 10.59 10.68 -8.83
C SER A 50 11.12 11.78 -7.90
N PHE A 51 12.38 12.20 -8.05
CA PHE A 51 12.92 13.30 -7.25
C PHE A 51 12.34 14.68 -7.64
N MET A 52 12.11 14.92 -8.94
CA MET A 52 11.59 16.20 -9.41
C MET A 52 10.09 16.39 -9.18
N LEU A 53 9.30 15.32 -9.23
CA LEU A 53 7.83 15.39 -9.15
C LEU A 53 7.29 14.75 -7.87
N ALA A 54 7.66 13.49 -7.59
CA ALA A 54 7.06 12.75 -6.48
C ALA A 54 7.48 13.33 -5.12
N TYR A 55 8.75 13.71 -4.95
CA TYR A 55 9.24 14.29 -3.70
C TYR A 55 8.57 15.64 -3.33
N PRO A 56 8.47 16.63 -4.23
CA PRO A 56 7.75 17.87 -3.93
C PRO A 56 6.27 17.63 -3.61
N ILE A 57 5.60 16.74 -4.35
CA ILE A 57 4.19 16.40 -4.10
C ILE A 57 4.03 15.77 -2.70
N LEU A 58 4.89 14.82 -2.35
CA LEU A 58 4.91 14.20 -1.02
C LEU A 58 5.08 15.26 0.08
N MET A 59 6.01 16.21 -0.11
CA MET A 59 6.23 17.28 0.86
C MET A 59 5.01 18.20 0.99
N VAL A 60 4.33 18.52 -0.11
CA VAL A 60 3.08 19.28 -0.09
C VAL A 60 2.01 18.53 0.70
N GLU A 61 1.76 17.25 0.42
CA GLU A 61 0.76 16.45 1.11
C GLU A 61 1.03 16.36 2.62
N LEU A 62 2.29 16.13 3.00
CA LEU A 62 2.70 16.07 4.40
C LEU A 62 2.53 17.41 5.13
N VAL A 63 2.89 18.53 4.49
CA VAL A 63 2.73 19.87 5.07
C VAL A 63 1.25 20.22 5.22
N ILE A 64 0.43 19.94 4.20
CA ILE A 64 -1.02 20.16 4.22
C ILE A 64 -1.68 19.35 5.35
N GLY A 65 -1.34 18.07 5.46
CA GLY A 65 -1.87 17.19 6.51
C GLY A 65 -1.45 17.65 7.91
N ARG A 66 -0.18 18.07 8.08
CA ARG A 66 0.33 18.55 9.37
C ARG A 66 -0.28 19.88 9.79
N TYR A 67 -0.51 20.80 8.85
CA TYR A 67 -1.10 22.11 9.13
C TYR A 67 -2.60 22.01 9.44
N SER A 68 -3.34 21.24 8.64
CA SER A 68 -4.80 21.15 8.76
C SER A 68 -5.28 20.25 9.90
N GLN A 69 -4.51 19.20 10.25
CA GLN A 69 -4.89 18.21 11.27
C GLN A 69 -6.33 17.68 11.11
N SER A 70 -6.81 17.61 9.86
CA SER A 70 -8.17 17.23 9.51
C SER A 70 -8.17 16.14 8.44
N ASN A 71 -9.35 15.71 8.01
CA ASN A 71 -9.48 14.67 6.98
C ASN A 71 -9.15 15.26 5.61
N MET A 72 -8.85 14.43 4.60
CA MET A 72 -8.43 14.90 3.27
C MET A 72 -9.35 15.99 2.69
N ILE A 73 -10.67 15.80 2.77
CA ILE A 73 -11.66 16.76 2.25
C ILE A 73 -11.60 18.08 3.01
N ASP A 74 -11.60 18.02 4.35
CA ASP A 74 -11.58 19.21 5.21
C ASP A 74 -10.24 19.95 5.09
N SER A 75 -9.14 19.24 4.87
CA SER A 75 -7.80 19.81 4.75
C SER A 75 -7.68 20.73 3.52
N LEU A 76 -8.21 20.29 2.39
CA LEU A 76 -8.25 21.05 1.13
C LEU A 76 -9.18 22.26 1.25
N GLN A 77 -10.27 22.15 2.00
CA GLN A 77 -11.15 23.26 2.28
C GLN A 77 -10.51 24.29 3.22
N THR A 78 -9.73 23.84 4.21
CA THR A 78 -9.09 24.71 5.23
C THR A 78 -8.00 25.59 4.62
N ILE A 79 -7.24 25.07 3.66
CA ILE A 79 -6.15 25.81 3.01
C ILE A 79 -6.66 26.80 1.95
N SER A 80 -7.89 26.60 1.48
CA SER A 80 -8.52 27.44 0.47
C SER A 80 -9.00 28.79 1.04
N ARG A 81 -8.49 29.89 0.49
CA ARG A 81 -8.74 31.26 1.00
C ARG A 81 -10.00 31.95 0.45
N GLY A 82 -10.65 31.41 -0.59
CA GLY A 82 -11.87 31.97 -1.21
C GLY A 82 -13.04 30.98 -1.26
N ASN A 83 -14.28 31.49 -1.38
CA ASN A 83 -15.49 30.64 -1.43
C ASN A 83 -15.49 29.68 -2.62
N ILE A 84 -15.03 30.14 -3.80
CA ILE A 84 -14.88 29.29 -5.00
C ILE A 84 -13.80 28.24 -4.79
N SER A 85 -12.63 28.64 -4.25
CA SER A 85 -11.53 27.71 -3.95
C SER A 85 -11.92 26.64 -2.92
N LYS A 86 -12.71 27.01 -1.90
CA LYS A 86 -13.25 26.07 -0.91
C LYS A 86 -14.17 25.03 -1.55
N LEU A 87 -15.01 25.46 -2.49
CA LEU A 87 -15.88 24.55 -3.24
C LEU A 87 -15.03 23.58 -4.08
N ILE A 88 -14.03 24.09 -4.80
CA ILE A 88 -13.10 23.28 -5.61
C ILE A 88 -12.32 22.30 -4.72
N GLY A 89 -11.81 22.74 -3.56
CA GLY A 89 -11.09 21.88 -2.62
C GLY A 89 -11.98 20.77 -2.04
N LYS A 90 -13.25 21.07 -1.77
CA LYS A 90 -14.21 20.06 -1.29
C LYS A 90 -14.54 19.04 -2.38
N THR A 91 -14.81 19.49 -3.61
CA THR A 91 -15.13 18.59 -4.72
C THR A 91 -13.94 17.74 -5.13
N SER A 92 -12.72 18.29 -5.16
CA SER A 92 -11.51 17.52 -5.42
C SER A 92 -11.24 16.48 -4.33
N GLY A 93 -11.51 16.81 -3.07
CA GLY A 93 -11.44 15.86 -1.95
C GLY A 93 -12.42 14.69 -2.10
N PHE A 94 -13.68 14.94 -2.48
CA PHE A 94 -14.64 13.86 -2.74
C PHE A 94 -14.26 13.02 -3.97
N TRP A 95 -13.73 13.67 -5.01
CA TRP A 95 -13.23 12.96 -6.18
C TRP A 95 -12.07 12.03 -5.81
N ALA A 96 -11.11 12.52 -5.04
CA ALA A 96 -10.00 11.70 -4.54
C ALA A 96 -10.50 10.54 -3.66
N LEU A 97 -11.50 10.77 -2.81
CA LEU A 97 -12.10 9.70 -2.00
C LEU A 97 -12.76 8.61 -2.87
N ALA A 98 -13.46 9.00 -3.94
CA ALA A 98 -14.04 8.06 -4.90
C ALA A 98 -12.95 7.25 -5.61
N VAL A 99 -11.88 7.91 -6.08
CA VAL A 99 -10.73 7.25 -6.72
C VAL A 99 -10.06 6.24 -5.79
N VAL A 100 -9.74 6.64 -4.55
CA VAL A 100 -9.12 5.73 -3.57
C VAL A 100 -10.03 4.56 -3.22
N SER A 101 -11.35 4.77 -3.16
CA SER A 101 -12.32 3.69 -2.92
C SER A 101 -12.36 2.68 -4.07
N LEU A 102 -12.31 3.16 -5.32
CA LEU A 102 -12.22 2.29 -6.50
C LEU A 102 -10.90 1.53 -6.53
N ILE A 103 -9.79 2.19 -6.16
CA ILE A 103 -8.49 1.54 -6.06
C ILE A 103 -8.53 0.40 -5.04
N LEU A 104 -9.08 0.66 -3.85
CA LEU A 104 -9.20 -0.34 -2.79
C LEU A 104 -10.02 -1.56 -3.23
N SER A 105 -11.08 -1.36 -4.03
CA SER A 105 -11.94 -2.43 -4.54
C SER A 105 -11.14 -3.47 -5.34
N PHE A 106 -10.40 -3.05 -6.37
CA PHE A 106 -9.60 -4.01 -7.14
C PHE A 106 -8.37 -4.50 -6.36
N TYR A 107 -7.77 -3.65 -5.51
CA TYR A 107 -6.60 -4.00 -4.73
C TYR A 107 -6.92 -5.13 -3.74
N SER A 108 -8.12 -5.15 -3.17
CA SER A 108 -8.58 -6.22 -2.28
C SER A 108 -8.61 -7.59 -2.95
N ILE A 109 -8.91 -7.64 -4.25
CA ILE A 109 -8.95 -8.87 -5.04
C ILE A 109 -7.54 -9.41 -5.26
N VAL A 110 -6.64 -8.55 -5.73
CA VAL A 110 -5.24 -8.94 -5.98
C VAL A 110 -4.54 -9.33 -4.68
N ALA A 111 -4.78 -8.60 -3.59
CA ALA A 111 -4.25 -8.94 -2.27
C ALA A 111 -4.83 -10.27 -1.74
N GLY A 112 -6.11 -10.56 -2.03
CA GLY A 112 -6.72 -11.85 -1.74
C GLY A 112 -6.00 -13.02 -2.42
N TRP A 113 -5.57 -12.86 -3.68
CA TRP A 113 -4.74 -13.87 -4.35
C TRP A 113 -3.40 -14.08 -3.67
N MET A 114 -2.72 -12.99 -3.27
CA MET A 114 -1.43 -13.08 -2.58
C MET A 114 -1.57 -13.79 -1.24
N LEU A 115 -2.67 -13.57 -0.52
CA LEU A 115 -2.96 -14.27 0.72
C LEU A 115 -3.19 -15.77 0.46
N ALA A 116 -3.93 -16.13 -0.59
CA ALA A 116 -4.13 -17.52 -0.99
C ALA A 116 -2.81 -18.21 -1.36
N TYR A 117 -1.95 -17.55 -2.14
CA TYR A 117 -0.63 -18.07 -2.53
C TYR A 117 0.31 -18.20 -1.34
N SER A 118 0.24 -17.28 -0.38
CA SER A 118 1.02 -17.38 0.87
C SER A 118 0.63 -18.63 1.68
N ILE A 119 -0.66 -18.97 1.74
CA ILE A 119 -1.14 -20.18 2.40
C ILE A 119 -0.77 -21.42 1.59
N GLU A 120 -0.83 -21.33 0.27
CA GLU A 120 -0.49 -22.43 -0.62
C GLU A 120 0.93 -22.93 -0.37
N SER A 121 1.91 -22.01 -0.34
CA SER A 121 3.31 -22.38 -0.11
C SER A 121 3.54 -23.07 1.23
N VAL A 122 2.74 -22.73 2.26
CA VAL A 122 2.76 -23.42 3.55
C VAL A 122 2.11 -24.81 3.44
N THR A 123 0.96 -24.94 2.79
CA THR A 123 0.27 -26.23 2.65
C THR A 123 1.04 -27.22 1.77
N ASP A 124 1.74 -26.73 0.76
CA ASP A 124 2.57 -27.54 -0.11
C ASP A 124 3.79 -28.09 0.64
N PHE A 125 4.41 -27.25 1.49
CA PHE A 125 5.48 -27.68 2.39
C PHE A 125 5.07 -28.82 3.33
N PHE A 126 3.80 -28.85 3.77
CA PHE A 126 3.25 -29.94 4.59
C PHE A 126 2.76 -31.16 3.77
N GLY A 127 2.89 -31.14 2.45
CA GLY A 127 2.50 -32.24 1.57
C GLY A 127 0.99 -32.34 1.29
N CYS A 128 0.21 -31.30 1.57
CA CYS A 128 -1.24 -31.26 1.36
C CYS A 128 -1.60 -30.81 -0.08
N HIS A 129 -1.24 -31.63 -1.08
CA HIS A 129 -1.30 -31.30 -2.50
C HIS A 129 -2.72 -30.96 -3.03
N ALA A 130 -3.76 -31.62 -2.49
CA ALA A 130 -5.13 -31.29 -2.88
C ALA A 130 -5.55 -29.88 -2.42
N ALA A 131 -5.10 -29.46 -1.23
CA ALA A 131 -5.38 -28.13 -0.70
C ALA A 131 -4.56 -27.05 -1.43
N SER A 132 -3.27 -27.30 -1.70
CA SER A 132 -2.42 -26.36 -2.45
C SER A 132 -2.97 -26.10 -3.86
N SER A 133 -3.41 -27.16 -4.55
CA SER A 133 -4.00 -27.06 -5.90
C SER A 133 -5.28 -26.21 -5.91
N TRP A 134 -6.14 -26.32 -4.90
CA TRP A 134 -7.36 -25.49 -4.79
C TRP A 134 -7.02 -24.02 -4.51
N LEU A 135 -5.99 -23.75 -3.70
CA LEU A 135 -5.55 -22.39 -3.37
C LEU A 135 -5.01 -21.65 -4.59
N THR A 136 -4.39 -22.35 -5.55
CA THR A 136 -3.87 -21.76 -6.79
C THR A 136 -4.87 -21.73 -7.94
N THR A 137 -5.84 -22.65 -7.97
CA THR A 137 -6.86 -22.73 -9.03
C THR A 137 -7.78 -21.51 -9.07
N PHE A 138 -7.79 -20.80 -10.19
CA PHE A 138 -8.65 -19.63 -10.37
C PHE A 138 -10.13 -19.99 -10.29
N SER A 139 -10.81 -19.44 -9.28
CA SER A 139 -12.23 -19.70 -9.05
C SER A 139 -12.89 -18.47 -8.42
N ILE A 140 -14.07 -18.09 -8.92
CA ILE A 140 -14.86 -16.95 -8.42
C ILE A 140 -15.13 -17.07 -6.91
N PRO A 141 -15.66 -18.20 -6.38
CA PRO A 141 -15.91 -18.34 -4.95
C PRO A 141 -14.64 -18.23 -4.10
N ARG A 142 -13.53 -18.82 -4.54
CA ARG A 142 -12.22 -18.72 -3.86
C ARG A 142 -11.75 -17.26 -3.79
N ASN A 143 -11.79 -16.57 -4.92
CA ASN A 143 -11.33 -15.19 -5.03
C ASN A 143 -12.14 -14.25 -4.12
N LEU A 144 -13.47 -14.36 -4.17
CA LEU A 144 -14.34 -13.57 -3.31
C LEU A 144 -14.11 -13.87 -1.83
N PHE A 145 -13.94 -15.14 -1.47
CA PHE A 145 -13.65 -15.54 -0.10
C PHE A 145 -12.36 -14.89 0.43
N PHE A 146 -11.24 -15.02 -0.29
CA PHE A 146 -9.97 -14.45 0.17
C PHE A 146 -9.94 -12.92 0.11
N SER A 147 -10.63 -12.30 -0.86
CA SER A 147 -10.79 -10.84 -0.90
C SER A 147 -11.55 -10.34 0.32
N PHE A 148 -12.62 -11.04 0.71
CA PHE A 148 -13.41 -10.73 1.89
C PHE A 148 -12.60 -10.91 3.18
N VAL A 149 -11.84 -12.01 3.31
CA VAL A 149 -10.92 -12.23 4.43
C VAL A 149 -9.88 -11.11 4.52
N PHE A 150 -9.29 -10.72 3.39
CA PHE A 150 -8.32 -9.62 3.34
C PHE A 150 -8.93 -8.28 3.77
N LEU A 151 -10.15 -7.98 3.32
CA LEU A 151 -10.89 -6.79 3.75
C LEU A 151 -11.19 -6.82 5.25
N LEU A 152 -11.60 -7.96 5.80
CA LEU A 152 -11.82 -8.11 7.25
C LEU A 152 -10.54 -7.86 8.05
N LEU A 153 -9.40 -8.39 7.61
CA LEU A 153 -8.10 -8.12 8.24
C LEU A 153 -7.76 -6.62 8.19
N THR A 154 -8.00 -5.99 7.04
CA THR A 154 -7.77 -4.54 6.85
C THR A 154 -8.66 -3.72 7.79
N ILE A 155 -9.97 -4.04 7.86
CA ILE A 155 -10.92 -3.39 8.76
C ILE A 155 -10.48 -3.58 10.22
N ASN A 156 -10.05 -4.78 10.60
CA ASN A 156 -9.60 -5.06 11.96
C ASN A 156 -8.39 -4.18 12.36
N ILE A 157 -7.44 -3.97 11.45
CA ILE A 157 -6.29 -3.07 11.68
C ILE A 157 -6.76 -1.62 11.80
N VAL A 158 -7.63 -1.15 10.91
CA VAL A 158 -8.13 0.24 10.90
C VAL A 158 -8.98 0.55 12.13
N CYS A 159 -9.84 -0.37 12.57
CA CYS A 159 -10.69 -0.21 13.77
C CYS A 159 -9.88 -0.11 15.06
N ARG A 160 -8.65 -0.66 15.11
CA ARG A 160 -7.74 -0.49 16.25
C ARG A 160 -7.07 0.89 16.31
N GLY A 161 -7.28 1.73 15.30
CA GLY A 161 -6.78 3.11 15.28
C GLY A 161 -5.34 3.25 14.79
N VAL A 162 -4.81 4.47 14.90
CA VAL A 162 -3.52 4.86 14.30
C VAL A 162 -2.34 4.23 15.04
N SER A 163 -2.27 4.36 16.37
CA SER A 163 -1.16 3.86 17.19
C SER A 163 -1.19 2.34 17.36
N ASP A 164 -2.32 1.79 17.80
CA ASP A 164 -2.44 0.37 18.15
C ASP A 164 -2.74 -0.53 16.94
N GLY A 165 -3.20 0.05 15.83
CA GLY A 165 -3.41 -0.61 14.55
C GLY A 165 -2.27 -0.34 13.59
N ILE A 166 -2.36 0.77 12.86
CA ILE A 166 -1.51 1.07 11.71
C ILE A 166 -0.02 1.10 12.09
N GLU A 167 0.36 1.92 13.07
CA GLU A 167 1.76 2.07 13.48
C GLU A 167 2.35 0.74 13.98
N ARG A 168 1.62 0.02 14.82
CA ARG A 168 2.05 -1.25 15.40
C ARG A 168 2.28 -2.34 14.34
N TRP A 169 1.43 -2.43 13.31
CA TRP A 169 1.60 -3.41 12.24
C TRP A 169 2.63 -2.96 11.21
N SER A 170 2.60 -1.70 10.77
CA SER A 170 3.58 -1.16 9.82
C SER A 170 5.01 -1.24 10.37
N SER A 171 5.23 -0.94 11.65
CA SER A 171 6.55 -1.01 12.27
C SER A 171 7.15 -2.42 12.33
N ARG A 172 6.32 -3.47 12.26
CA ARG A 172 6.77 -4.88 12.25
C ARG A 172 6.85 -5.46 10.84
N LEU A 173 5.83 -5.21 10.03
CA LEU A 173 5.72 -5.79 8.69
C LEU A 173 6.74 -5.19 7.72
N MET A 174 7.11 -3.93 7.90
CA MET A 174 8.12 -3.30 7.04
C MET A 174 9.52 -3.90 7.15
N PRO A 175 10.13 -3.97 8.36
CA PRO A 175 11.43 -4.61 8.49
C PRO A 175 11.40 -6.04 7.96
N LEU A 176 10.32 -6.78 8.24
CA LEU A 176 10.13 -8.13 7.75
C LEU A 176 10.12 -8.20 6.22
N LEU A 177 9.38 -7.29 5.56
CA LEU A 177 9.36 -7.21 4.10
C LEU A 177 10.75 -6.90 3.52
N LEU A 178 11.50 -5.97 4.11
CA LEU A 178 12.86 -5.66 3.66
C LEU A 178 13.79 -6.87 3.81
N VAL A 179 13.73 -7.57 4.93
CA VAL A 179 14.52 -8.79 5.16
C VAL A 179 14.18 -9.86 4.13
N LEU A 180 12.89 -10.09 3.86
CA LEU A 180 12.45 -11.05 2.86
C LEU A 180 12.95 -10.70 1.44
N ILE A 181 12.88 -9.43 1.05
CA ILE A 181 13.40 -8.99 -0.25
C ILE A 181 14.90 -9.22 -0.35
N VAL A 182 15.67 -8.88 0.69
CA VAL A 182 17.12 -9.11 0.69
C VAL A 182 17.45 -10.60 0.58
N LEU A 183 16.73 -11.46 1.31
CA LEU A 183 16.92 -12.91 1.23
C LEU A 183 16.62 -13.44 -0.18
N LEU A 184 15.52 -13.00 -0.80
CA LEU A 184 15.18 -13.39 -2.17
C LEU A 184 16.22 -12.92 -3.19
N ILE A 185 16.79 -11.72 -3.01
CA ILE A 185 17.87 -11.22 -3.87
C ILE A 185 19.11 -12.10 -3.73
N LEU A 186 19.48 -12.49 -2.52
CA LEU A 186 20.64 -13.35 -2.27
C LEU A 186 20.45 -14.74 -2.88
N ASP A 187 19.27 -15.35 -2.70
CA ASP A 187 18.93 -16.63 -3.30
C ASP A 187 18.96 -16.58 -4.83
N ALA A 188 18.32 -15.57 -5.42
CA ALA A 188 18.34 -15.36 -6.86
C ALA A 188 19.76 -15.13 -7.40
N ALA A 189 20.61 -14.37 -6.69
CA ALA A 189 21.99 -14.13 -7.09
C ALA A 189 22.86 -15.38 -7.05
N VAL A 190 22.55 -16.36 -6.20
CA VAL A 190 23.23 -17.66 -6.17
C VAL A 190 22.78 -18.54 -7.33
N PHE A 191 21.54 -18.38 -7.80
CA PHE A 191 20.95 -19.23 -8.85
C PHE A 191 21.19 -18.73 -10.29
N ILE A 192 21.56 -17.46 -10.47
CA ILE A 192 21.90 -16.88 -11.79
C ILE A 192 23.39 -17.19 -12.08
N PRO A 193 23.72 -18.05 -13.07
CA PRO A 193 25.10 -18.31 -13.48
C PRO A 193 25.75 -17.12 -14.20
#